data_AF-Q5RH34-F1
#
_entry.id   AF-Q5RH34-F1
#
_cell.length_a   1.000
_cell.length_b   1.000
_cell.length_c   1.000
_cell.angle_alpha   90.00
_cell.angle_beta   90.00
_cell.angle_gamma   90.00
#
_symmetry.space_group_name_H-M   'P 1'
#
loop_
_entity.id
_entity.type
_entity.pdbx_description
1 polymer ?
#
loop_
_entity_poly.entity_id
_entity_poly.type
_entity_poly.pdbx_seq_one_letter_code
_entity_poly.pdbx_strand_id
1 'polypeptide(L)'
;MDEKFQVVIKNLLPNQEVTLHSLHQSEDKDFWEAFGHYISDEHGTVTVAKDESLGGTYEGTEQMGLLWSLRPVPGSRPALRLRKMNVLTPMVINISVYNGHLSQGFSQASLLATTVTERWYMAPGVKRVNIKEKGVLGTLFLPPGSGPYPGVLDLWGGGGGLIEYRSALLASHGFASMALEYLSPEKLKMTEVDGTYFEKAYQILQNHPLVQKDKMAVLGLCFGSAITLTMTAYSRVIKPQCCVCISGSHAIPVDKCLFEVFEDIKKLNGKIQVNEDNHLIHRNTILPIPSDPALKVDVGRIKCPLLLVNGTDDQNWATVESAEDMEMMMKKAGNRQLLTVLTYPDAGHLIEPPYTPHFRATNFLLHKMNEKVVMLWGGQTKPHAYAQEDSWKKILAFFREHLYGSSVKAKL
;
A
#
# COMPACT_ATOMS: atom_id res chain seq x y z
N MET A 1 -0.49 -13.49 0.61
CA MET A 1 -1.38 -12.39 1.07
C MET A 1 -2.07 -11.70 -0.10
N ASP A 2 -1.40 -11.62 -1.24
CA ASP A 2 -1.82 -10.98 -2.49
C ASP A 2 -2.30 -12.00 -3.55
N GLU A 3 -2.48 -13.27 -3.17
CA GLU A 3 -3.01 -14.34 -4.02
C GLU A 3 -4.49 -14.64 -3.73
N LYS A 4 -5.26 -14.98 -4.76
CA LYS A 4 -6.66 -15.41 -4.62
C LYS A 4 -6.73 -16.86 -4.14
N PHE A 5 -7.79 -17.19 -3.40
CA PHE A 5 -8.20 -18.57 -3.15
C PHE A 5 -9.69 -18.72 -3.47
N GLN A 6 -10.16 -19.97 -3.58
CA GLN A 6 -11.57 -20.25 -3.78
C GLN A 6 -12.19 -20.73 -2.48
N VAL A 7 -13.39 -20.23 -2.18
CA VAL A 7 -14.23 -20.74 -1.10
C VAL A 7 -15.41 -21.45 -1.74
N VAL A 8 -15.58 -22.72 -1.39
CA VAL A 8 -16.67 -23.57 -1.86
C VAL A 8 -17.30 -24.25 -0.66
N ILE A 9 -18.61 -24.12 -0.53
CA ILE A 9 -19.42 -24.83 0.46
C ILE A 9 -20.21 -25.89 -0.28
N LYS A 10 -20.26 -27.09 0.28
CA LYS A 10 -20.99 -28.23 -0.28
C LYS A 10 -21.88 -28.85 0.80
N ASN A 11 -22.80 -29.70 0.37
CA ASN A 11 -23.72 -30.44 1.25
C ASN A 11 -24.69 -29.53 2.02
N LEU A 12 -25.05 -28.39 1.44
CA LEU A 12 -26.20 -27.61 1.87
C LEU A 12 -27.49 -28.25 1.33
N LEU A 13 -28.63 -27.85 1.85
CA LEU A 13 -29.91 -28.11 1.18
C LEU A 13 -29.96 -27.29 -0.12
N PRO A 14 -30.64 -27.76 -1.18
CA PRO A 14 -30.87 -26.94 -2.37
C PRO A 14 -31.63 -25.65 -2.04
N ASN A 15 -31.22 -24.51 -2.64
CA ASN A 15 -31.81 -23.18 -2.39
C ASN A 15 -31.77 -22.73 -0.92
N GLN A 16 -30.79 -23.21 -0.16
CA GLN A 16 -30.59 -22.82 1.23
C GLN A 16 -29.90 -21.46 1.32
N GLU A 17 -30.51 -20.53 2.04
CA GLU A 17 -29.88 -19.29 2.45
C GLU A 17 -28.77 -19.56 3.46
N VAL A 18 -27.59 -18.99 3.21
CA VAL A 18 -26.44 -19.08 4.13
C VAL A 18 -25.68 -17.76 4.19
N THR A 19 -25.05 -17.50 5.34
CA THR A 19 -24.06 -16.42 5.47
C THR A 19 -22.67 -17.03 5.58
N LEU A 20 -21.73 -16.53 4.77
CA LEU A 20 -20.30 -16.73 4.99
C LEU A 20 -19.78 -15.54 5.76
N HIS A 21 -19.12 -15.79 6.88
CA HIS A 21 -18.53 -14.77 7.74
C HIS A 21 -17.05 -15.04 7.91
N SER A 22 -16.23 -14.03 7.64
CA SER A 22 -14.80 -14.05 7.91
C SER A 22 -14.50 -13.26 9.16
N LEU A 23 -13.71 -13.81 10.08
CA LEU A 23 -13.28 -13.16 11.31
C LEU A 23 -11.75 -13.22 11.46
N HIS A 24 -11.14 -12.08 11.72
CA HIS A 24 -9.71 -11.92 11.96
C HIS A 24 -9.46 -11.14 13.25
N GLN A 25 -8.52 -11.59 14.07
CA GLN A 25 -7.98 -10.79 15.17
C GLN A 25 -6.62 -10.21 14.78
N SER A 26 -6.51 -8.88 14.78
CA SER A 26 -5.28 -8.17 14.42
C SER A 26 -4.20 -8.31 15.49
N GLU A 27 -2.96 -7.92 15.15
CA GLU A 27 -1.85 -7.85 16.10
C GLU A 27 -2.12 -6.85 17.24
N ASP A 28 -2.89 -5.80 16.94
CA ASP A 28 -3.39 -4.80 17.89
C ASP A 28 -4.58 -5.30 18.76
N LYS A 29 -4.96 -6.58 18.62
CA LYS A 29 -6.04 -7.27 19.35
C LYS A 29 -7.46 -6.83 19.00
N ASP A 30 -7.64 -6.01 17.98
CA ASP A 30 -8.96 -5.67 17.46
C ASP A 30 -9.50 -6.79 16.55
N PHE A 31 -10.82 -6.99 16.56
CA PHE A 31 -11.48 -7.96 15.68
C PHE A 31 -12.02 -7.27 14.43
N TRP A 32 -11.83 -7.93 13.30
CA TRP A 32 -12.26 -7.49 11.98
C TRP A 32 -13.13 -8.57 11.36
N GLU A 33 -14.25 -8.16 10.79
CA GLU A 33 -15.21 -9.04 10.15
C GLU A 33 -15.62 -8.58 8.76
N ALA A 34 -15.99 -9.56 7.94
CA ALA A 34 -16.69 -9.36 6.68
C ALA A 34 -17.67 -10.51 6.50
N PHE A 35 -18.73 -10.29 5.74
CA PHE A 35 -19.68 -11.35 5.44
C PHE A 35 -20.41 -11.10 4.13
N GLY A 36 -20.82 -12.20 3.51
CA GLY A 36 -21.68 -12.20 2.32
C GLY A 36 -22.83 -13.17 2.49
N HIS A 37 -23.97 -12.83 1.89
CA HIS A 37 -25.20 -13.61 1.89
C HIS A 37 -25.33 -14.39 0.59
N TYR A 38 -25.53 -15.70 0.66
CA TYR A 38 -25.58 -16.57 -0.51
C TYR A 38 -26.80 -17.49 -0.45
N ILE A 39 -27.15 -18.05 -1.60
CA ILE A 39 -28.15 -19.11 -1.74
C ILE A 39 -27.46 -20.26 -2.47
N SER A 40 -27.56 -21.48 -1.94
CA SER A 40 -26.99 -22.66 -2.59
C SER A 40 -27.73 -23.02 -3.88
N ASP A 41 -26.99 -23.59 -4.84
CA ASP A 41 -27.55 -24.11 -6.08
C ASP A 41 -28.43 -25.36 -5.86
N GLU A 42 -28.96 -25.91 -6.95
CA GLU A 42 -29.79 -27.13 -6.94
C GLU A 42 -29.07 -28.38 -6.39
N HIS A 43 -27.74 -28.34 -6.32
CA HIS A 43 -26.89 -29.39 -5.78
C HIS A 43 -26.42 -29.09 -4.34
N GLY A 44 -26.92 -28.04 -3.70
CA GLY A 44 -26.52 -27.67 -2.35
C GLY A 44 -25.09 -27.13 -2.26
N THR A 45 -24.63 -26.43 -3.30
CA THR A 45 -23.29 -25.84 -3.39
C THR A 45 -23.35 -24.32 -3.45
N VAL A 46 -22.40 -23.65 -2.78
CA VAL A 46 -22.08 -22.23 -2.99
C VAL A 46 -20.60 -22.14 -3.36
N THR A 47 -20.29 -21.51 -4.49
CA THR A 47 -18.95 -21.18 -4.96
C THR A 47 -18.79 -19.65 -5.00
N VAL A 48 -18.11 -19.09 -4.00
CA VAL A 48 -17.96 -17.62 -3.82
C VAL A 48 -17.33 -16.91 -5.03
N ALA A 49 -16.55 -17.63 -5.83
CA ALA A 49 -15.94 -17.07 -7.04
C ALA A 49 -16.93 -16.93 -8.23
N LYS A 50 -18.14 -17.48 -8.12
CA LYS A 50 -19.13 -17.56 -9.20
C LYS A 50 -20.48 -16.99 -8.76
N ASP A 51 -20.89 -17.32 -7.55
CA ASP A 51 -22.20 -16.95 -7.03
C ASP A 51 -22.17 -15.53 -6.45
N GLU A 52 -23.27 -14.82 -6.60
CA GLU A 52 -23.41 -13.45 -6.13
C GLU A 52 -23.68 -13.41 -4.63
N SER A 53 -22.95 -12.53 -3.92
CA SER A 53 -23.36 -12.12 -2.58
C SER A 53 -24.56 -11.18 -2.70
N LEU A 54 -25.67 -11.52 -2.06
CA LEU A 54 -26.93 -10.77 -2.09
C LEU A 54 -27.01 -9.65 -1.03
N GLY A 55 -25.99 -9.55 -0.17
CA GLY A 55 -25.94 -8.59 0.91
C GLY A 55 -24.75 -8.82 1.84
N GLY A 56 -24.54 -7.87 2.74
CA GLY A 56 -23.51 -7.94 3.77
C GLY A 56 -22.48 -6.82 3.66
N THR A 57 -21.20 -7.13 3.87
CA THR A 57 -20.12 -6.14 3.71
C THR A 57 -19.73 -5.92 2.24
N TYR A 58 -20.26 -6.74 1.33
CA TYR A 58 -20.10 -6.63 -0.12
C TYR A 58 -21.24 -7.35 -0.86
N GLU A 59 -21.48 -6.95 -2.10
CA GLU A 59 -22.51 -7.51 -3.00
C GLU A 59 -21.92 -7.84 -4.39
N GLY A 60 -22.56 -8.80 -5.06
CA GLY A 60 -22.17 -9.31 -6.38
C GLY A 60 -21.13 -10.44 -6.34
N THR A 61 -20.63 -10.84 -7.51
CA THR A 61 -19.62 -11.91 -7.66
C THR A 61 -18.22 -11.43 -7.24
N GLU A 62 -17.92 -11.53 -5.94
CA GLU A 62 -16.70 -10.99 -5.34
C GLU A 62 -15.88 -12.09 -4.66
N GLN A 63 -15.04 -12.80 -5.44
CA GLN A 63 -14.26 -13.95 -4.96
C GLN A 63 -13.49 -13.68 -3.64
N MET A 64 -12.97 -12.46 -3.48
CA MET A 64 -12.17 -12.06 -2.32
C MET A 64 -12.92 -11.06 -1.41
N GLY A 65 -14.25 -10.96 -1.53
CA GLY A 65 -15.11 -10.07 -0.76
C GLY A 65 -14.93 -10.23 0.75
N LEU A 66 -14.81 -11.46 1.23
CA LEU A 66 -14.52 -11.80 2.63
C LEU A 66 -13.18 -11.26 3.16
N LEU A 67 -12.30 -10.71 2.31
CA LEU A 67 -11.04 -10.10 2.76
C LEU A 67 -11.03 -8.59 2.58
N TRP A 68 -11.28 -8.10 1.37
CA TRP A 68 -11.13 -6.68 1.08
C TRP A 68 -12.21 -5.83 1.75
N SER A 69 -13.35 -6.43 2.10
CA SER A 69 -14.46 -5.74 2.79
C SER A 69 -14.40 -5.87 4.32
N LEU A 70 -13.32 -6.42 4.89
CA LEU A 70 -13.16 -6.50 6.34
C LEU A 70 -13.31 -5.11 6.97
N ARG A 71 -14.17 -5.03 7.98
CA ARG A 71 -14.40 -3.84 8.80
C ARG A 71 -14.21 -4.20 10.28
N PRO A 72 -13.92 -3.24 11.17
CA PRO A 72 -13.98 -3.50 12.60
C PRO A 72 -15.34 -4.07 13.01
N VAL A 73 -15.35 -5.04 13.93
CA VAL A 73 -16.61 -5.57 14.46
C VAL A 73 -17.41 -4.46 15.18
N PRO A 74 -18.75 -4.53 15.21
CA PRO A 74 -19.58 -3.59 15.96
C PRO A 74 -19.10 -3.42 17.41
N GLY A 75 -19.04 -2.17 17.89
CA GLY A 75 -18.52 -1.83 19.22
C GLY A 75 -17.00 -1.67 19.31
N SER A 76 -16.27 -1.83 18.21
CA SER A 76 -14.84 -1.52 18.16
C SER A 76 -14.58 -0.03 18.39
N ARG A 77 -13.37 0.28 18.89
CA ARG A 77 -12.87 1.66 18.97
C ARG A 77 -12.81 2.30 17.57
N PRO A 78 -12.98 3.63 17.44
CA PRO A 78 -13.07 4.30 16.15
C PRO A 78 -11.72 4.40 15.42
N ALA A 79 -11.79 4.65 14.10
CA ALA A 79 -10.67 5.02 13.24
C ALA A 79 -9.49 4.03 13.29
N LEU A 80 -9.79 2.73 13.25
CA LEU A 80 -8.79 1.67 13.18
C LEU A 80 -8.14 1.57 11.81
N ARG A 81 -6.87 1.11 11.81
CA ARG A 81 -6.15 0.71 10.60
C ARG A 81 -5.55 -0.67 10.83
N LEU A 82 -5.89 -1.63 9.98
CA LEU A 82 -5.24 -2.93 10.02
C LEU A 82 -3.87 -2.81 9.36
N ARG A 83 -2.80 -3.07 10.14
CA ARG A 83 -1.43 -3.12 9.65
C ARG A 83 -0.78 -4.41 10.12
N LYS A 84 0.06 -4.99 9.24
CA LYS A 84 0.91 -6.12 9.60
C LYS A 84 2.26 -5.61 10.05
N MET A 85 2.59 -5.75 11.32
CA MET A 85 3.90 -5.39 11.86
C MET A 85 4.84 -6.58 11.87
N ASN A 86 4.35 -7.79 12.15
CA ASN A 86 5.17 -9.00 12.10
C ASN A 86 4.89 -9.84 10.84
N VAL A 87 5.69 -9.63 9.79
CA VAL A 87 5.56 -10.38 8.52
C VAL A 87 5.95 -11.86 8.61
N LEU A 88 6.56 -12.30 9.71
CA LEU A 88 6.96 -13.69 9.95
C LEU A 88 5.80 -14.58 10.40
N THR A 89 4.62 -14.00 10.66
CA THR A 89 3.41 -14.75 11.00
C THR A 89 2.33 -14.46 9.98
N PRO A 90 1.40 -15.40 9.73
CA PRO A 90 0.31 -15.17 8.79
C PRO A 90 -0.76 -14.23 9.38
N MET A 91 -1.59 -13.70 8.50
CA MET A 91 -2.93 -13.23 8.87
C MET A 91 -3.85 -14.46 8.92
N VAL A 92 -4.35 -14.80 10.10
CA VAL A 92 -5.25 -15.95 10.31
C VAL A 92 -6.70 -15.49 10.18
N ILE A 93 -7.45 -16.07 9.25
CA ILE A 93 -8.87 -15.77 8.99
C ILE A 93 -9.69 -17.02 9.27
N ASN A 94 -10.67 -16.91 10.16
CA ASN A 94 -11.70 -17.93 10.33
C ASN A 94 -12.83 -17.64 9.33
N ILE A 95 -13.20 -18.60 8.51
CA ILE A 95 -14.35 -18.51 7.60
C ILE A 95 -15.41 -19.49 8.11
N SER A 96 -16.52 -18.94 8.57
CA SER A 96 -17.63 -19.66 9.16
C SER A 96 -18.87 -19.57 8.28
N VAL A 97 -19.67 -20.64 8.29
CA VAL A 97 -20.93 -20.72 7.56
C VAL A 97 -22.08 -20.79 8.57
N TYR A 98 -23.07 -19.93 8.38
CA TYR A 98 -24.27 -19.86 9.20
C TYR A 98 -25.51 -20.11 8.35
N ASN A 99 -26.56 -20.63 8.97
CA ASN A 99 -27.86 -20.80 8.33
C ASN A 99 -28.61 -19.45 8.24
N GLY A 100 -29.23 -19.18 7.08
CA GLY A 100 -29.96 -17.95 6.80
C GLY A 100 -29.05 -16.75 6.53
N HIS A 101 -29.64 -15.64 6.12
CA HIS A 101 -28.94 -14.37 5.90
C HIS A 101 -28.80 -13.56 7.20
N LEU A 102 -27.79 -13.90 7.99
CA LEU A 102 -27.43 -13.18 9.22
C LEU A 102 -26.57 -11.95 8.92
N SER A 103 -26.88 -10.82 9.59
CA SER A 103 -26.08 -9.57 9.52
C SER A 103 -25.42 -9.19 10.85
N GLN A 104 -25.76 -9.89 11.93
CA GLN A 104 -25.24 -9.67 13.29
C GLN A 104 -25.45 -10.94 14.13
N GLY A 105 -24.88 -10.96 15.34
CA GLY A 105 -25.09 -12.05 16.29
C GLY A 105 -24.34 -13.35 15.95
N PHE A 106 -23.26 -13.25 15.16
CA PHE A 106 -22.48 -14.42 14.71
C PHE A 106 -21.90 -15.25 15.86
N SER A 107 -21.62 -14.65 17.02
CA SER A 107 -21.09 -15.35 18.19
C SER A 107 -22.14 -16.15 18.96
N GLN A 108 -23.43 -15.85 18.79
CA GLN A 108 -24.54 -16.58 19.40
C GLN A 108 -25.19 -17.57 18.43
N ALA A 109 -25.00 -17.39 17.13
CA ALA A 109 -25.56 -18.26 16.10
C ALA A 109 -24.85 -19.63 16.06
N SER A 110 -25.62 -20.68 15.75
CA SER A 110 -25.07 -22.02 15.53
C SER A 110 -24.35 -22.09 14.19
N LEU A 111 -23.11 -22.56 14.17
CA LEU A 111 -22.32 -22.74 12.96
C LEU A 111 -22.75 -24.02 12.22
N LEU A 112 -22.85 -23.93 10.89
CA LEU A 112 -22.95 -25.10 10.02
C LEU A 112 -21.58 -25.72 9.75
N ALA A 113 -20.58 -24.86 9.51
CA ALA A 113 -19.19 -25.27 9.26
C ALA A 113 -18.24 -24.11 9.58
N THR A 114 -16.96 -24.42 9.77
CA THR A 114 -15.90 -23.42 9.88
C THR A 114 -14.59 -23.98 9.34
N THR A 115 -13.75 -23.10 8.80
CA THR A 115 -12.38 -23.41 8.38
C THR A 115 -11.48 -22.23 8.68
N VAL A 116 -10.18 -22.50 8.77
CA VAL A 116 -9.15 -21.47 8.97
C VAL A 116 -8.33 -21.37 7.69
N THR A 117 -8.08 -20.14 7.23
CA THR A 117 -7.07 -19.87 6.20
C THR A 117 -5.98 -18.97 6.77
N GLU A 118 -4.75 -19.35 6.48
CA GLU A 118 -3.58 -18.52 6.75
C GLU A 118 -3.18 -17.76 5.50
N ARG A 119 -2.90 -16.46 5.66
CA ARG A 119 -2.42 -15.63 4.57
C ARG A 119 -1.05 -15.06 4.92
N TRP A 120 -0.04 -15.59 4.24
CA TRP A 120 1.36 -15.26 4.49
C TRP A 120 1.82 -14.03 3.69
N TYR A 121 2.61 -13.15 4.30
CA TYR A 121 3.25 -12.02 3.62
C TYR A 121 4.61 -12.39 3.01
N MET A 122 5.23 -13.45 3.51
CA MET A 122 6.47 -14.01 3.00
C MET A 122 6.17 -15.37 2.35
N ALA A 123 6.49 -15.52 1.07
CA ALA A 123 6.46 -16.81 0.40
C ALA A 123 7.54 -17.76 0.99
N PRO A 124 7.35 -19.09 0.85
CA PRO A 124 8.33 -20.06 1.30
C PRO A 124 9.75 -19.77 0.79
N GLY A 125 10.73 -19.76 1.70
CA GLY A 125 12.13 -19.56 1.39
C GLY A 125 12.59 -18.10 1.22
N VAL A 126 11.66 -17.12 1.25
CA VAL A 126 12.04 -15.69 1.34
C VAL A 126 12.79 -15.46 2.65
N LYS A 127 13.96 -14.82 2.59
CA LYS A 127 14.79 -14.50 3.76
C LYS A 127 14.57 -13.06 4.18
N ARG A 128 14.41 -12.83 5.48
CA ARG A 128 14.35 -11.50 6.11
C ARG A 128 15.69 -11.21 6.79
N VAL A 129 16.35 -10.11 6.40
CA VAL A 129 17.67 -9.69 6.90
C VAL A 129 17.56 -8.28 7.45
N ASN A 130 17.85 -8.10 8.74
CA ASN A 130 17.90 -6.77 9.34
C ASN A 130 19.10 -5.99 8.80
N ILE A 131 18.88 -4.73 8.42
CA ILE A 131 19.92 -3.81 7.98
C ILE A 131 20.17 -2.79 9.10
N LYS A 132 21.39 -2.79 9.61
CA LYS A 132 21.92 -1.79 10.55
C LYS A 132 23.35 -1.44 10.14
N GLU A 133 23.49 -0.80 8.99
CA GLU A 133 24.77 -0.53 8.34
C GLU A 133 24.91 0.95 8.02
N LYS A 134 26.08 1.55 8.33
CA LYS A 134 26.35 2.97 8.02
C LYS A 134 25.28 3.95 8.52
N GLY A 135 24.63 3.63 9.64
CA GLY A 135 23.51 4.40 10.22
C GLY A 135 22.15 4.15 9.57
N VAL A 136 22.09 3.41 8.47
CA VAL A 136 20.84 3.00 7.80
C VAL A 136 20.15 1.91 8.60
N LEU A 137 18.86 2.10 8.84
CA LEU A 137 17.96 1.11 9.45
C LEU A 137 16.93 0.67 8.41
N GLY A 138 16.74 -0.63 8.31
CA GLY A 138 15.73 -1.21 7.43
C GLY A 138 15.74 -2.72 7.50
N THR A 139 14.97 -3.34 6.60
CA THR A 139 14.93 -4.79 6.46
C THR A 139 14.99 -5.15 4.99
N LEU A 140 15.96 -5.97 4.63
CA LEU A 140 16.12 -6.55 3.31
C LEU A 140 15.41 -7.91 3.24
N PHE A 141 14.54 -8.06 2.26
CA PHE A 141 13.90 -9.32 1.91
C PHE A 141 14.53 -9.87 0.63
N LEU A 142 14.95 -11.14 0.68
CA LEU A 142 15.62 -11.82 -0.43
C LEU A 142 14.75 -12.97 -0.92
N PRO A 143 14.49 -13.07 -2.24
CA PRO A 143 13.83 -14.23 -2.82
C PRO A 143 14.59 -15.54 -2.56
N PRO A 144 13.90 -16.70 -2.58
CA PRO A 144 14.56 -18.00 -2.54
C PRO A 144 15.41 -18.25 -3.79
N GLY A 145 16.53 -18.95 -3.62
CA GLY A 145 17.45 -19.32 -4.72
C GLY A 145 18.84 -18.68 -4.58
N SER A 146 19.63 -18.77 -5.67
CA SER A 146 21.03 -18.33 -5.70
C SER A 146 21.24 -16.85 -6.04
N GLY A 147 20.20 -16.16 -6.53
CA GLY A 147 20.33 -14.78 -7.05
C GLY A 147 21.33 -14.66 -8.22
N PRO A 148 21.83 -13.45 -8.50
CA PRO A 148 21.40 -12.17 -7.92
C PRO A 148 20.04 -11.71 -8.47
N TYR A 149 19.28 -10.97 -7.67
CA TYR A 149 17.94 -10.47 -8.01
C TYR A 149 17.96 -8.97 -8.28
N PRO A 150 17.05 -8.41 -9.09
CA PRO A 150 16.85 -6.98 -9.13
C PRO A 150 16.46 -6.42 -7.76
N GLY A 151 17.00 -5.24 -7.44
CA GLY A 151 16.79 -4.57 -6.16
C GLY A 151 15.64 -3.57 -6.20
N VAL A 152 14.85 -3.49 -5.13
CA VAL A 152 13.83 -2.44 -4.93
C VAL A 152 14.05 -1.77 -3.58
N LEU A 153 14.29 -0.47 -3.58
CA LEU A 153 14.27 0.34 -2.35
C LEU A 153 12.82 0.79 -2.08
N ASP A 154 12.25 0.35 -0.96
CA ASP A 154 10.84 0.54 -0.61
C ASP A 154 10.69 1.62 0.49
N LEU A 155 10.01 2.71 0.13
CA LEU A 155 9.82 3.91 0.94
C LEU A 155 8.33 4.09 1.28
N TRP A 156 8.00 3.95 2.57
CA TRP A 156 6.66 4.21 3.10
C TRP A 156 6.39 5.70 3.31
N GLY A 157 5.18 6.06 3.75
CA GLY A 157 4.76 7.45 3.95
C GLY A 157 5.14 8.08 5.30
N GLY A 158 4.55 9.25 5.58
CA GLY A 158 4.85 10.08 6.77
C GLY A 158 4.43 9.50 8.13
N GLY A 159 3.81 8.32 8.16
CA GLY A 159 3.44 7.64 9.41
C GLY A 159 4.65 7.17 10.24
N GLY A 160 5.80 7.00 9.57
CA GLY A 160 7.04 6.54 10.19
C GLY A 160 7.03 5.10 10.68
N GLY A 161 8.10 4.75 11.39
CA GLY A 161 8.46 3.37 11.73
C GLY A 161 8.95 2.56 10.53
N LEU A 162 9.20 1.28 10.77
CA LEU A 162 9.59 0.31 9.76
C LEU A 162 8.39 -0.53 9.36
N ILE A 163 7.95 -0.39 8.11
CA ILE A 163 6.82 -1.11 7.54
C ILE A 163 7.31 -2.10 6.49
N GLU A 164 7.12 -3.38 6.73
CA GLU A 164 7.84 -4.44 5.99
C GLU A 164 7.01 -5.19 4.96
N TYR A 165 5.68 -5.19 5.12
CA TYR A 165 4.82 -6.15 4.42
C TYR A 165 4.82 -6.00 2.90
N ARG A 166 4.98 -4.78 2.35
CA ARG A 166 5.11 -4.60 0.90
C ARG A 166 6.43 -5.14 0.37
N SER A 167 7.54 -4.92 1.06
CA SER A 167 8.84 -5.49 0.69
C SER A 167 8.88 -7.01 0.80
N ALA A 168 8.23 -7.59 1.82
CA ALA A 168 8.08 -9.04 1.94
C ALA A 168 7.33 -9.65 0.73
N LEU A 169 6.28 -8.97 0.26
CA LEU A 169 5.54 -9.39 -0.94
C LEU A 169 6.37 -9.20 -2.21
N LEU A 170 7.08 -8.09 -2.38
CA LEU A 170 7.98 -7.89 -3.52
C LEU A 170 9.03 -9.00 -3.62
N ALA A 171 9.61 -9.42 -2.49
CA ALA A 171 10.55 -10.56 -2.47
C ALA A 171 9.90 -11.90 -2.79
N SER A 172 8.63 -12.06 -2.45
CA SER A 172 7.83 -13.22 -2.87
C SER A 172 7.60 -13.24 -4.40
N HIS A 173 7.73 -12.10 -5.07
CA HIS A 173 7.67 -11.95 -6.53
C HIS A 173 9.04 -11.87 -7.23
N GLY A 174 10.12 -12.20 -6.52
CA GLY A 174 11.45 -12.31 -7.11
C GLY A 174 12.28 -11.02 -7.09
N PHE A 175 11.95 -10.03 -6.26
CA PHE A 175 12.74 -8.80 -6.11
C PHE A 175 13.48 -8.76 -4.76
N ALA A 176 14.76 -8.44 -4.74
CA ALA A 176 15.44 -8.13 -3.48
C ALA A 176 14.95 -6.77 -2.97
N SER A 177 14.04 -6.74 -1.99
CA SER A 177 13.35 -5.52 -1.58
C SER A 177 13.80 -5.08 -0.20
N MET A 178 14.22 -3.82 -0.06
CA MET A 178 14.61 -3.24 1.23
C MET A 178 13.59 -2.21 1.70
N ALA A 179 12.85 -2.54 2.76
CA ALA A 179 12.02 -1.60 3.49
C ALA A 179 12.92 -0.67 4.31
N LEU A 180 12.79 0.64 4.08
CA LEU A 180 13.64 1.63 4.75
C LEU A 180 12.91 2.33 5.89
N GLU A 181 13.52 2.37 7.08
CA GLU A 181 13.07 3.21 8.18
C GLU A 181 13.82 4.54 8.16
N TYR A 182 13.12 5.63 7.82
CA TYR A 182 13.72 6.97 7.73
C TYR A 182 12.97 8.02 8.56
N LEU A 183 11.82 7.66 9.15
CA LEU A 183 11.08 8.48 10.11
C LEU A 183 10.85 7.68 11.38
N SER A 184 11.66 7.88 12.40
CA SER A 184 11.47 7.31 13.74
C SER A 184 11.58 8.43 14.78
N PRO A 185 11.01 8.29 16.00
CA PRO A 185 11.14 9.30 17.04
C PRO A 185 12.59 9.67 17.37
N GLU A 186 13.53 8.72 17.24
CA GLU A 186 14.96 8.95 17.39
C GLU A 186 15.53 9.77 16.22
N LYS A 187 15.13 9.46 14.97
CA LYS A 187 15.59 10.15 13.76
C LYS A 187 14.93 11.51 13.51
N LEU A 188 13.69 11.71 13.97
CA LEU A 188 12.97 12.99 13.87
C LEU A 188 13.56 14.06 14.80
N LYS A 189 14.35 13.66 15.79
CA LYS A 189 15.12 14.57 16.65
C LYS A 189 16.45 14.99 16.03
N MET A 190 16.83 14.42 14.88
CA MET A 190 18.14 14.65 14.27
C MET A 190 18.00 15.26 12.88
N THR A 191 18.78 16.31 12.62
CA THR A 191 19.07 16.89 11.30
C THR A 191 19.83 15.92 10.37
N GLU A 192 19.89 14.63 10.71
CA GLU A 192 20.75 13.60 10.10
C GLU A 192 20.11 12.83 8.94
N VAL A 193 18.79 12.92 8.76
CA VAL A 193 18.12 12.31 7.59
C VAL A 193 18.02 13.36 6.48
N ASP A 194 19.06 13.38 5.66
CA ASP A 194 19.16 14.17 4.44
C ASP A 194 19.25 13.25 3.20
N GLY A 195 19.56 13.83 2.04
CA GLY A 195 19.79 13.05 0.83
C GLY A 195 20.83 11.94 1.00
N THR A 196 21.87 12.15 1.81
CA THR A 196 22.95 11.18 2.02
C THR A 196 22.47 9.91 2.72
N TYR A 197 21.45 10.00 3.57
CA TYR A 197 20.86 8.82 4.22
C TYR A 197 20.24 7.87 3.18
N PHE A 198 19.47 8.42 2.24
CA PHE A 198 18.86 7.66 1.16
C PHE A 198 19.90 7.13 0.17
N GLU A 199 20.95 7.92 -0.12
CA GLU A 199 22.06 7.48 -0.97
C GLU A 199 22.82 6.29 -0.35
N LYS A 200 23.10 6.34 0.96
CA LYS A 200 23.70 5.22 1.71
C LYS A 200 22.81 3.98 1.65
N ALA A 201 21.51 4.14 1.86
CA ALA A 201 20.55 3.02 1.81
C ALA A 201 20.53 2.38 0.42
N TYR A 202 20.44 3.20 -0.63
CA TYR A 202 20.49 2.74 -2.01
C TYR A 202 21.79 1.97 -2.31
N GLN A 203 22.94 2.49 -1.87
CA GLN A 203 24.23 1.83 -2.05
C GLN A 203 24.37 0.54 -1.25
N ILE A 204 23.81 0.45 -0.03
CA ILE A 204 23.81 -0.80 0.76
C ILE A 204 23.06 -1.89 -0.02
N LEU A 205 21.87 -1.57 -0.51
CA LEU A 205 21.09 -2.51 -1.32
C LEU A 205 21.82 -2.84 -2.63
N GLN A 206 22.30 -1.84 -3.36
CA GLN A 206 22.95 -1.99 -4.65
C GLN A 206 24.23 -2.85 -4.58
N ASN A 207 24.99 -2.75 -3.49
CA ASN A 207 26.24 -3.48 -3.31
C ASN A 207 26.05 -4.84 -2.61
N HIS A 208 24.83 -5.22 -2.24
CA HIS A 208 24.58 -6.51 -1.62
C HIS A 208 24.89 -7.65 -2.63
N PRO A 209 25.62 -8.73 -2.25
CA PRO A 209 26.07 -9.76 -3.20
C PRO A 209 24.97 -10.48 -3.98
N LEU A 210 23.76 -10.54 -3.42
CA LEU A 210 22.58 -11.14 -4.06
C LEU A 210 21.72 -10.13 -4.83
N VAL A 211 22.20 -8.91 -5.03
CA VAL A 211 21.48 -7.85 -5.76
C VAL A 211 22.22 -7.53 -7.06
N GLN A 212 21.45 -7.40 -8.14
CA GLN A 212 21.95 -6.95 -9.42
C GLN A 212 22.17 -5.43 -9.37
N LYS A 213 23.43 -5.02 -9.19
CA LYS A 213 23.82 -3.60 -9.01
C LYS A 213 23.24 -2.61 -10.05
N ASP A 214 23.05 -3.07 -11.29
CA ASP A 214 22.57 -2.25 -12.40
C ASP A 214 21.05 -2.37 -12.62
N LYS A 215 20.36 -3.22 -11.85
CA LYS A 215 18.91 -3.49 -11.92
C LYS A 215 18.24 -3.10 -10.62
N MET A 216 18.16 -1.79 -10.41
CA MET A 216 17.61 -1.17 -9.20
C MET A 216 16.35 -0.39 -9.52
N ALA A 217 15.37 -0.41 -8.61
CA ALA A 217 14.21 0.46 -8.64
C ALA A 217 13.98 1.12 -7.28
N VAL A 218 13.18 2.17 -7.27
CA VAL A 218 12.67 2.81 -6.04
C VAL A 218 11.15 2.82 -6.09
N LEU A 219 10.53 2.40 -4.99
CA LEU A 219 9.08 2.42 -4.82
C LEU A 219 8.72 3.30 -3.62
N GLY A 220 7.89 4.31 -3.86
CA GLY A 220 7.41 5.24 -2.84
C GLY A 220 5.90 5.16 -2.63
N LEU A 221 5.44 5.41 -1.40
CA LEU A 221 4.05 5.73 -1.08
C LEU A 221 3.97 7.03 -0.30
N CYS A 222 3.01 7.90 -0.63
CA CYS A 222 2.81 9.19 0.03
C CYS A 222 4.12 9.98 0.07
N PHE A 223 4.60 10.34 1.26
CA PHE A 223 5.86 11.01 1.48
C PHE A 223 7.09 10.26 0.92
N GLY A 224 7.06 8.92 0.91
CA GLY A 224 8.08 8.11 0.24
C GLY A 224 8.14 8.35 -1.27
N SER A 225 7.01 8.69 -1.92
CA SER A 225 6.97 9.08 -3.33
C SER A 225 7.63 10.43 -3.55
N ALA A 226 7.41 11.40 -2.65
CA ALA A 226 8.06 12.70 -2.74
C ALA A 226 9.59 12.57 -2.62
N ILE A 227 10.07 11.73 -1.67
CA ILE A 227 11.50 11.39 -1.57
C ILE A 227 11.99 10.67 -2.83
N THR A 228 11.22 9.71 -3.36
CA THR A 228 11.57 8.99 -4.59
C THR A 228 11.80 9.95 -5.75
N LEU A 229 10.87 10.90 -5.97
CA LEU A 229 10.97 11.91 -7.01
C LEU A 229 12.19 12.82 -6.79
N THR A 230 12.36 13.35 -5.58
CA THR A 230 13.50 14.22 -5.22
C THR A 230 14.84 13.52 -5.46
N MET A 231 15.01 12.33 -4.90
CA MET A 231 16.27 11.62 -5.00
C MET A 231 16.59 11.22 -6.43
N THR A 232 15.60 10.78 -7.21
CA THR A 232 15.79 10.42 -8.62
C THR A 232 16.13 11.62 -9.50
N ALA A 233 15.56 12.79 -9.20
CA ALA A 233 15.76 14.01 -9.98
C ALA A 233 17.08 14.75 -9.65
N TYR A 234 17.61 14.62 -8.42
CA TYR A 234 18.71 15.46 -7.94
C TYR A 234 19.94 14.71 -7.42
N SER A 235 19.81 13.45 -6.97
CA SER A 235 20.97 12.69 -6.48
C SER A 235 21.92 12.33 -7.61
N ARG A 236 23.23 12.36 -7.30
CA ARG A 236 24.27 11.82 -8.20
C ARG A 236 24.52 10.33 -7.98
N VAL A 237 23.97 9.76 -6.91
CA VAL A 237 24.17 8.37 -6.49
C VAL A 237 22.97 7.50 -6.83
N ILE A 238 21.75 7.97 -6.54
CA ILE A 238 20.52 7.21 -6.81
C ILE A 238 20.19 7.29 -8.30
N LYS A 239 20.41 6.18 -9.00
CA LYS A 239 20.19 6.05 -10.45
C LYS A 239 19.42 4.76 -10.77
N PRO A 240 18.12 4.69 -10.41
CA PRO A 240 17.30 3.52 -10.65
C PRO A 240 17.00 3.34 -12.16
N GLN A 241 16.72 2.10 -12.56
CA GLN A 241 16.19 1.77 -13.89
C GLN A 241 14.72 2.16 -14.02
N CYS A 242 13.96 2.24 -12.94
CA CYS A 242 12.58 2.73 -12.93
C CYS A 242 12.12 3.12 -11.52
N CYS A 243 11.08 3.95 -11.45
CA CYS A 243 10.47 4.39 -10.19
C CYS A 243 8.95 4.16 -10.20
N VAL A 244 8.40 3.84 -9.03
CA VAL A 244 6.95 3.76 -8.80
C VAL A 244 6.59 4.70 -7.66
N CYS A 245 5.62 5.57 -7.88
CA CYS A 245 5.14 6.53 -6.88
C CYS A 245 3.62 6.33 -6.67
N ILE A 246 3.26 5.81 -5.50
CA ILE A 246 1.87 5.59 -5.10
C ILE A 246 1.41 6.79 -4.27
N SER A 247 0.28 7.38 -4.65
CA SER A 247 -0.36 8.51 -3.97
C SER A 247 0.64 9.63 -3.63
N GLY A 248 1.51 9.94 -4.59
CA GLY A 248 2.63 10.85 -4.43
C GLY A 248 2.35 12.27 -4.91
N SER A 249 3.12 13.23 -4.41
CA SER A 249 3.19 14.59 -4.92
C SER A 249 4.64 15.03 -5.06
N HIS A 250 4.89 15.87 -6.05
CA HIS A 250 6.17 16.52 -6.28
C HIS A 250 6.24 17.92 -5.64
N ALA A 251 5.14 18.40 -5.03
CA ALA A 251 5.02 19.72 -4.42
C ALA A 251 5.68 19.79 -3.03
N ILE A 252 6.98 19.54 -3.01
CA ILE A 252 7.85 19.72 -1.84
C ILE A 252 9.13 20.49 -2.23
N PRO A 253 9.68 21.31 -1.32
CA PRO A 253 10.95 21.99 -1.55
C PRO A 253 12.12 20.99 -1.56
N VAL A 254 13.06 21.19 -2.49
CA VAL A 254 14.15 20.23 -2.76
C VAL A 254 15.41 20.52 -1.93
N ASP A 255 15.65 21.78 -1.56
CA ASP A 255 16.86 22.24 -0.86
C ASP A 255 16.73 22.21 0.67
N LYS A 256 15.82 21.38 1.20
CA LYS A 256 15.48 21.31 2.62
C LYS A 256 15.68 19.91 3.16
N CYS A 257 16.19 19.79 4.39
CA CYS A 257 16.21 18.50 5.08
C CYS A 257 14.78 18.08 5.46
N LEU A 258 14.57 16.79 5.76
CA LEU A 258 13.22 16.29 6.07
C LEU A 258 12.55 17.06 7.21
N PHE A 259 13.32 17.45 8.22
CA PHE A 259 12.81 18.24 9.35
C PHE A 259 12.21 19.57 8.87
N GLU A 260 12.92 20.31 8.03
CA GLU A 260 12.46 21.59 7.50
C GLU A 260 11.23 21.42 6.59
N VAL A 261 11.18 20.35 5.79
CA VAL A 261 10.00 20.00 4.99
C VAL A 261 8.79 19.78 5.90
N PHE A 262 8.94 19.05 7.01
CA PHE A 262 7.84 18.88 7.97
C PHE A 262 7.44 20.18 8.66
N GLU A 263 8.40 21.07 8.99
CA GLU A 263 8.08 22.39 9.55
C GLU A 263 7.33 23.27 8.54
N ASP A 264 7.63 23.19 7.26
CA ASP A 264 6.87 23.90 6.22
C ASP A 264 5.47 23.34 6.03
N ILE A 265 5.32 22.00 6.02
CA ILE A 265 4.00 21.35 5.96
C ILE A 265 3.12 21.82 7.13
N LYS A 266 3.69 22.02 8.33
CA LYS A 266 2.95 22.56 9.48
C LYS A 266 2.48 24.00 9.28
N LYS A 267 3.27 24.84 8.60
CA LYS A 267 2.84 26.21 8.29
C LYS A 267 1.60 26.22 7.37
N LEU A 268 1.36 25.13 6.66
CA LEU A 268 0.16 24.94 5.84
C LEU A 268 -1.06 24.47 6.65
N ASN A 269 -0.97 24.35 7.98
CA ASN A 269 -2.09 23.91 8.83
C ASN A 269 -3.36 24.75 8.65
N GLY A 270 -3.24 26.05 8.33
CA GLY A 270 -4.39 26.92 8.04
C GLY A 270 -5.19 26.52 6.78
N LYS A 271 -4.66 25.63 5.94
CA LYS A 271 -5.33 25.06 4.77
C LYS A 271 -5.93 23.67 5.02
N ILE A 272 -5.67 23.06 6.17
CA ILE A 272 -6.26 21.77 6.53
C ILE A 272 -7.74 22.00 6.77
N GLN A 273 -8.58 21.26 6.06
CA GLN A 273 -10.02 21.27 6.28
C GLN A 273 -10.41 20.17 7.26
N VAL A 274 -11.54 20.35 7.91
CA VAL A 274 -12.11 19.37 8.84
C VAL A 274 -13.54 19.09 8.38
N ASN A 275 -13.88 17.81 8.21
CA ASN A 275 -15.25 17.42 7.86
C ASN A 275 -16.16 17.38 9.10
N GLU A 276 -17.45 17.08 8.90
CA GLU A 276 -18.46 17.00 9.97
C GLU A 276 -18.14 15.94 11.06
N ASP A 277 -17.34 14.93 10.72
CA ASP A 277 -16.90 13.86 11.64
C ASP A 277 -15.59 14.19 12.38
N ASN A 278 -15.08 15.42 12.27
CA ASN A 278 -13.77 15.85 12.78
C ASN A 278 -12.57 15.13 12.14
N HIS A 279 -12.70 14.65 10.90
CA HIS A 279 -11.58 14.10 10.13
C HIS A 279 -10.83 15.21 9.40
N LEU A 280 -9.50 15.17 9.48
CA LEU A 280 -8.60 16.12 8.81
C LEU A 280 -8.45 15.78 7.33
N ILE A 281 -8.62 16.79 6.47
CA ILE A 281 -8.44 16.74 5.02
C ILE A 281 -7.19 17.56 4.68
N HIS A 282 -6.11 16.87 4.33
CA HIS A 282 -4.82 17.49 4.03
C HIS A 282 -4.65 17.86 2.55
N ARG A 283 -5.53 17.38 1.66
CA ARG A 283 -5.44 17.58 0.20
C ARG A 283 -5.18 19.04 -0.19
N ASN A 284 -5.85 19.96 0.50
CA ASN A 284 -5.80 21.39 0.20
C ASN A 284 -4.50 22.10 0.63
N THR A 285 -3.65 21.43 1.42
CA THR A 285 -2.37 22.02 1.84
C THR A 285 -1.47 22.33 0.64
N ILE A 286 -1.52 21.49 -0.39
CA ILE A 286 -0.75 21.65 -1.63
C ILE A 286 -1.58 22.21 -2.79
N LEU A 287 -2.86 22.56 -2.58
CA LEU A 287 -3.69 23.19 -3.61
C LEU A 287 -3.76 24.73 -3.46
N PRO A 288 -3.84 25.45 -4.58
CA PRO A 288 -3.46 24.97 -5.93
C PRO A 288 -1.99 24.54 -5.95
N ILE A 289 -1.63 23.61 -6.85
CA ILE A 289 -0.23 23.16 -6.99
C ILE A 289 0.66 24.40 -7.20
N PRO A 290 1.73 24.60 -6.41
CA PRO A 290 2.53 25.83 -6.47
C PRO A 290 3.03 26.11 -7.89
N SER A 291 2.96 27.37 -8.33
CA SER A 291 3.57 27.75 -9.62
C SER A 291 5.08 27.97 -9.50
N ASP A 292 5.55 28.33 -8.29
CA ASP A 292 6.97 28.53 -7.98
C ASP A 292 7.74 27.21 -8.07
N PRO A 293 8.72 27.09 -8.99
CA PRO A 293 9.57 25.91 -9.11
C PRO A 293 10.37 25.59 -7.84
N ALA A 294 10.68 26.57 -6.97
CA ALA A 294 11.43 26.32 -5.74
C ALA A 294 10.65 25.49 -4.71
N LEU A 295 9.33 25.42 -4.85
CA LEU A 295 8.44 24.66 -3.98
C LEU A 295 8.11 23.27 -4.55
N LYS A 296 8.77 22.86 -5.63
CA LYS A 296 8.46 21.64 -6.36
C LYS A 296 9.73 20.92 -6.82
N VAL A 297 9.65 19.60 -6.87
CA VAL A 297 10.65 18.75 -7.52
C VAL A 297 10.51 18.91 -9.03
N ASP A 298 11.59 19.26 -9.74
CA ASP A 298 11.59 19.26 -11.21
C ASP A 298 11.65 17.83 -11.76
N VAL A 299 10.47 17.24 -11.94
CA VAL A 299 10.32 15.87 -12.47
C VAL A 299 10.81 15.75 -13.92
N GLY A 300 10.94 16.86 -14.66
CA GLY A 300 11.56 16.87 -16.00
C GLY A 300 13.03 16.41 -16.00
N ARG A 301 13.70 16.41 -14.84
CA ARG A 301 15.06 15.90 -14.67
C ARG A 301 15.13 14.37 -14.64
N ILE A 302 14.03 13.66 -14.33
CA ILE A 302 14.02 12.20 -14.22
C ILE A 302 14.22 11.55 -15.60
N LYS A 303 15.23 10.68 -15.73
CA LYS A 303 15.60 10.05 -17.01
C LYS A 303 15.31 8.54 -17.09
N CYS A 304 14.63 7.98 -16.09
CA CYS A 304 14.15 6.61 -16.10
C CYS A 304 12.61 6.56 -16.21
N PRO A 305 12.03 5.42 -16.64
CA PRO A 305 10.60 5.14 -16.53
C PRO A 305 10.05 5.45 -15.12
N LEU A 306 8.89 6.11 -15.08
CA LEU A 306 8.18 6.52 -13.88
C LEU A 306 6.71 6.09 -14.00
N LEU A 307 6.25 5.32 -13.01
CA LEU A 307 4.86 4.93 -12.85
C LEU A 307 4.23 5.71 -11.69
N LEU A 308 3.17 6.46 -11.97
CA LEU A 308 2.32 7.11 -10.97
C LEU A 308 1.05 6.30 -10.74
N VAL A 309 0.67 6.13 -9.48
CA VAL A 309 -0.55 5.43 -9.06
C VAL A 309 -1.37 6.35 -8.17
N ASN A 310 -2.53 6.80 -8.67
CA ASN A 310 -3.33 7.85 -8.04
C ASN A 310 -4.77 7.39 -7.82
N GLY A 311 -5.38 7.84 -6.72
CA GLY A 311 -6.82 7.74 -6.47
C GLY A 311 -7.51 9.07 -6.69
N THR A 312 -8.69 9.09 -7.32
CA THR A 312 -9.41 10.36 -7.56
C THR A 312 -10.07 10.94 -6.32
N ASP A 313 -10.31 10.12 -5.29
CA ASP A 313 -10.84 10.55 -3.99
C ASP A 313 -9.72 10.61 -2.92
N ASP A 314 -8.50 10.96 -3.31
CA ASP A 314 -7.40 11.15 -2.34
C ASP A 314 -7.61 12.41 -1.51
N GLN A 315 -7.92 12.23 -0.22
CA GLN A 315 -8.20 13.33 0.71
C GLN A 315 -6.95 13.79 1.49
N ASN A 316 -5.80 13.15 1.29
CA ASN A 316 -4.56 13.51 1.94
C ASN A 316 -3.67 14.39 1.06
N TRP A 317 -3.41 14.01 -0.19
CA TRP A 317 -2.64 14.80 -1.16
C TRP A 317 -3.42 14.97 -2.46
N ALA A 318 -3.25 16.10 -3.15
CA ALA A 318 -3.82 16.37 -4.47
C ALA A 318 -3.05 15.61 -5.57
N THR A 319 -3.18 14.27 -5.59
CA THR A 319 -2.34 13.37 -6.38
C THR A 319 -2.66 13.40 -7.87
N VAL A 320 -3.92 13.61 -8.24
CA VAL A 320 -4.33 13.77 -9.65
C VAL A 320 -3.76 15.07 -10.24
N GLU A 321 -3.95 16.19 -9.55
CA GLU A 321 -3.43 17.50 -9.96
C GLU A 321 -1.89 17.51 -9.96
N SER A 322 -1.28 16.82 -8.99
CA SER A 322 0.17 16.62 -8.97
C SER A 322 0.65 15.83 -10.18
N ALA A 323 -0.09 14.80 -10.61
CA ALA A 323 0.24 13.99 -11.78
C ALA A 323 0.12 14.77 -13.09
N GLU A 324 -0.91 15.60 -13.22
CA GLU A 324 -1.10 16.49 -14.37
C GLU A 324 0.07 17.49 -14.49
N ASP A 325 0.47 18.12 -13.37
CA ASP A 325 1.58 19.06 -13.37
C ASP A 325 2.94 18.37 -13.65
N MET A 326 3.17 17.18 -13.06
CA MET A 326 4.35 16.35 -13.40
C MET A 326 4.38 15.96 -14.88
N GLU A 327 3.24 15.60 -15.46
CA GLU A 327 3.11 15.26 -16.87
C GLU A 327 3.46 16.44 -17.76
N MET A 328 2.98 17.65 -17.43
CA MET A 328 3.35 18.88 -18.14
C MET A 328 4.84 19.17 -18.06
N MET A 329 5.46 19.02 -16.87
CA MET A 329 6.91 19.19 -16.70
C MET A 329 7.70 18.22 -17.58
N MET A 330 7.34 16.92 -17.57
CA MET A 330 8.02 15.91 -18.37
C MET A 330 7.80 16.11 -19.87
N LYS A 331 6.61 16.56 -20.28
CA LYS A 331 6.35 16.94 -21.67
C LYS A 331 7.26 18.09 -22.12
N LYS A 332 7.39 19.15 -21.30
CA LYS A 332 8.27 20.28 -21.58
C LYS A 332 9.75 19.88 -21.65
N ALA A 333 10.17 18.90 -20.85
CA ALA A 333 11.53 18.37 -20.84
C ALA A 333 11.81 17.31 -21.93
N GLY A 334 10.81 16.93 -22.74
CA GLY A 334 10.96 15.94 -23.82
C GLY A 334 11.06 14.48 -23.36
N ASN A 335 10.62 14.16 -22.14
CA ASN A 335 10.68 12.81 -21.56
C ASN A 335 9.31 12.25 -21.16
N ARG A 336 8.20 12.80 -21.68
CA ARG A 336 6.83 12.33 -21.44
C ARG A 336 6.61 10.83 -21.68
N GLN A 337 7.32 10.24 -22.64
CA GLN A 337 7.28 8.82 -22.96
C GLN A 337 7.76 7.90 -21.82
N LEU A 338 8.48 8.45 -20.83
CA LEU A 338 8.90 7.71 -19.64
C LEU A 338 7.80 7.64 -18.58
N LEU A 339 6.73 8.44 -18.71
CA LEU A 339 5.68 8.55 -17.70
C LEU A 339 4.49 7.66 -18.04
N THR A 340 4.16 6.77 -17.10
CA THR A 340 2.90 6.04 -17.06
C THR A 340 2.08 6.52 -15.87
N VAL A 341 0.79 6.83 -16.08
CA VAL A 341 -0.12 7.28 -15.03
C VAL A 341 -1.28 6.30 -14.94
N LEU A 342 -1.52 5.79 -13.73
CA LEU A 342 -2.70 5.00 -13.38
C LEU A 342 -3.55 5.85 -12.44
N THR A 343 -4.76 6.16 -12.88
CA THR A 343 -5.75 6.92 -12.10
C THR A 343 -6.95 6.04 -11.84
N TYR A 344 -7.25 5.79 -10.58
CA TYR A 344 -8.33 4.92 -10.13
C TYR A 344 -9.50 5.76 -9.61
N PRO A 345 -10.66 5.71 -10.29
CA PRO A 345 -11.88 6.35 -9.81
C PRO A 345 -12.26 5.85 -8.42
N ASP A 346 -12.67 6.78 -7.55
CA ASP A 346 -13.15 6.53 -6.20
C ASP A 346 -12.18 5.75 -5.29
N ALA A 347 -10.90 5.67 -5.67
CA ALA A 347 -9.84 5.21 -4.78
C ALA A 347 -9.30 6.37 -3.95
N GLY A 348 -8.87 6.07 -2.72
CA GLY A 348 -8.33 7.03 -1.77
C GLY A 348 -6.80 7.01 -1.72
N HIS A 349 -6.25 7.63 -0.68
CA HIS A 349 -4.81 7.80 -0.52
C HIS A 349 -4.04 6.50 -0.25
N LEU A 350 -4.58 5.61 0.59
CA LEU A 350 -3.85 4.43 1.08
C LEU A 350 -4.00 3.22 0.15
N ILE A 351 -3.44 3.29 -1.06
CA ILE A 351 -3.43 2.17 -2.01
C ILE A 351 -2.37 1.14 -1.56
N GLU A 352 -2.82 0.19 -0.76
CA GLU A 352 -2.05 -0.91 -0.17
C GLU A 352 -1.92 -2.13 -1.10
N PRO A 353 -1.10 -3.15 -0.77
CA PRO A 353 -1.14 -4.44 -1.47
C PRO A 353 -2.55 -5.08 -1.47
N PRO A 354 -2.86 -5.97 -2.43
CA PRO A 354 -4.22 -6.49 -2.65
C PRO A 354 -4.84 -7.14 -1.41
N TYR A 355 -6.17 -7.00 -1.31
CA TYR A 355 -7.01 -7.55 -0.24
C TYR A 355 -6.70 -7.02 1.16
N THR A 356 -5.84 -6.01 1.29
CA THR A 356 -5.83 -5.16 2.48
C THR A 356 -7.17 -4.42 2.54
N PRO A 357 -7.83 -4.35 3.70
CA PRO A 357 -9.12 -3.68 3.81
C PRO A 357 -9.00 -2.19 3.54
N HIS A 358 -10.07 -1.58 3.02
CA HIS A 358 -10.11 -0.15 2.76
C HIS A 358 -10.24 0.65 4.06
N PHE A 359 -9.37 1.65 4.26
CA PHE A 359 -9.43 2.55 5.40
C PHE A 359 -9.74 3.99 4.96
N ARG A 360 -11.03 4.36 4.95
CA ARG A 360 -11.45 5.71 4.56
C ARG A 360 -10.91 6.80 5.51
N ALA A 361 -10.90 6.52 6.81
CA ALA A 361 -10.38 7.41 7.83
C ALA A 361 -9.73 6.63 8.98
N THR A 362 -8.57 7.06 9.46
CA THR A 362 -7.84 6.36 10.54
C THR A 362 -7.15 7.30 11.50
N ASN A 363 -6.92 6.82 12.72
CA ASN A 363 -6.03 7.47 13.66
C ASN A 363 -4.64 7.64 13.06
N PHE A 364 -4.06 8.81 13.25
CA PHE A 364 -2.71 9.17 12.84
C PHE A 364 -2.02 9.90 13.99
N LEU A 365 -0.78 9.54 14.26
CA LEU A 365 0.01 10.17 15.31
C LEU A 365 0.82 11.32 14.72
N LEU A 366 0.59 12.53 15.21
CA LEU A 366 1.42 13.68 14.87
C LEU A 366 2.65 13.67 15.79
N HIS A 367 3.78 13.17 15.28
CA HIS A 367 5.01 12.82 16.02
C HIS A 367 5.57 13.88 17.00
N LYS A 368 5.20 15.17 16.88
CA LYS A 368 5.63 16.21 17.84
C LYS A 368 4.55 16.68 18.82
N MET A 369 3.26 16.43 18.56
CA MET A 369 2.17 16.92 19.42
C MET A 369 1.70 15.87 20.43
N ASN A 370 2.16 14.62 20.29
CA ASN A 370 1.64 13.46 21.03
C ASN A 370 0.09 13.37 20.94
N GLU A 371 -0.46 13.96 19.88
CA GLU A 371 -1.88 14.12 19.64
C GLU A 371 -2.29 13.11 18.56
N LYS A 372 -3.38 12.41 18.84
CA LYS A 372 -4.02 11.51 17.89
C LYS A 372 -5.09 12.29 17.16
N VAL A 373 -4.93 12.41 15.85
CA VAL A 373 -5.94 12.97 14.96
C VAL A 373 -6.51 11.87 14.09
N VAL A 374 -7.69 12.07 13.51
CA VAL A 374 -8.23 11.17 12.49
C VAL A 374 -8.03 11.82 11.14
N MET A 375 -7.26 11.16 10.27
CA MET A 375 -7.02 11.60 8.90
C MET A 375 -8.10 11.02 7.99
N LEU A 376 -8.67 11.84 7.11
CA LEU A 376 -9.47 11.36 5.99
C LEU A 376 -8.53 11.01 4.83
N TRP A 377 -8.51 9.73 4.45
CA TRP A 377 -7.74 9.22 3.31
C TRP A 377 -8.58 9.18 2.03
N GLY A 378 -9.91 9.13 2.19
CA GLY A 378 -10.89 9.03 1.12
C GLY A 378 -10.96 7.64 0.49
N GLY A 379 -11.72 7.53 -0.60
CA GLY A 379 -12.02 6.30 -1.32
C GLY A 379 -13.35 5.64 -0.94
N GLN A 380 -13.85 4.79 -1.82
CA GLN A 380 -14.99 3.89 -1.63
C GLN A 380 -14.49 2.44 -1.60
N THR A 381 -15.03 1.61 -0.70
CA THR A 381 -14.46 0.29 -0.38
C THR A 381 -14.22 -0.61 -1.61
N LYS A 382 -15.23 -0.78 -2.47
CA LYS A 382 -15.13 -1.66 -3.64
C LYS A 382 -14.20 -1.09 -4.73
N PRO A 383 -14.35 0.16 -5.20
CA PRO A 383 -13.39 0.78 -6.12
C PRO A 383 -11.95 0.78 -5.59
N HIS A 384 -11.76 1.07 -4.30
CA HIS A 384 -10.44 1.07 -3.66
C HIS A 384 -9.81 -0.34 -3.65
N ALA A 385 -10.58 -1.37 -3.31
CA ALA A 385 -10.12 -2.76 -3.36
C ALA A 385 -9.66 -3.17 -4.77
N TYR A 386 -10.40 -2.75 -5.80
CA TYR A 386 -10.01 -2.98 -7.20
C TYR A 386 -8.76 -2.21 -7.60
N ALA A 387 -8.61 -0.97 -7.15
CA ALA A 387 -7.41 -0.17 -7.35
C ALA A 387 -6.17 -0.86 -6.75
N GLN A 388 -6.28 -1.40 -5.53
CA GLN A 388 -5.19 -2.16 -4.91
C GLN A 388 -4.83 -3.42 -5.71
N GLU A 389 -5.82 -4.20 -6.16
CA GLU A 389 -5.58 -5.42 -6.93
C GLU A 389 -4.92 -5.13 -8.29
N ASP A 390 -5.47 -4.18 -9.05
CA ASP A 390 -5.00 -3.85 -10.39
C ASP A 390 -3.65 -3.12 -10.36
N SER A 391 -3.47 -2.14 -9.47
CA SER A 391 -2.21 -1.41 -9.35
C SER A 391 -1.07 -2.33 -8.95
N TRP A 392 -1.27 -3.27 -8.02
CA TRP A 392 -0.24 -4.23 -7.64
C TRP A 392 0.22 -5.09 -8.83
N LYS A 393 -0.72 -5.62 -9.62
CA LYS A 393 -0.39 -6.37 -10.84
C LYS A 393 0.42 -5.53 -11.83
N LYS A 394 0.02 -4.27 -12.03
CA LYS A 394 0.71 -3.34 -12.94
C LYS A 394 2.09 -2.92 -12.42
N ILE A 395 2.25 -2.72 -11.11
CA ILE A 395 3.55 -2.44 -10.46
C ILE A 395 4.51 -3.61 -10.66
N LEU A 396 4.06 -4.85 -10.39
CA LEU A 396 4.88 -6.04 -10.60
C LEU A 396 5.26 -6.20 -12.09
N ALA A 397 4.32 -5.97 -13.00
CA ALA A 397 4.59 -6.02 -14.44
C ALA A 397 5.60 -4.94 -14.87
N PHE A 398 5.45 -3.72 -14.38
CA PHE A 398 6.35 -2.59 -14.64
C PHE A 398 7.78 -2.88 -14.14
N PHE A 399 7.93 -3.43 -12.94
CA PHE A 399 9.24 -3.86 -12.45
C PHE A 399 9.83 -5.01 -13.27
N ARG A 400 9.03 -6.01 -13.67
CA ARG A 400 9.52 -7.10 -14.52
C ARG A 400 10.02 -6.57 -15.87
N GLU A 401 9.25 -5.68 -16.49
CA GLU A 401 9.62 -5.07 -17.77
C GLU A 401 10.96 -4.33 -17.70
N HIS A 402 11.13 -3.45 -16.72
CA HIS A 402 12.31 -2.57 -16.65
C HIS A 402 13.52 -3.22 -15.96
N LEU A 403 13.32 -4.17 -15.05
CA LEU A 403 14.41 -4.78 -14.30
C LEU A 403 14.90 -6.09 -14.91
N TYR A 404 14.01 -6.99 -15.29
CA TYR A 404 14.38 -8.27 -15.90
C TYR A 404 14.53 -8.20 -17.43
N GLY A 405 13.98 -7.16 -18.07
CA GLY A 405 13.95 -7.03 -19.52
C GLY A 405 13.00 -8.04 -20.19
N SER A 406 12.81 -7.91 -21.50
CA SER A 406 11.83 -8.66 -22.30
C SER A 406 12.03 -10.19 -22.34
N SER A 407 13.08 -10.72 -21.71
CA SER A 407 13.47 -12.14 -21.75
C SER A 407 12.57 -13.06 -20.92
N VAL A 408 11.71 -12.51 -20.05
CA VAL A 408 10.86 -13.31 -19.12
C VAL A 408 9.44 -13.56 -19.64
N LYS A 409 9.07 -13.07 -20.83
CA LYS A 409 7.76 -13.42 -21.45
C LYS A 409 7.60 -14.92 -21.77
N ALA A 410 8.67 -15.72 -21.64
CA ALA A 410 8.68 -17.13 -22.02
C ALA A 410 8.39 -18.14 -20.89
N LYS A 411 8.27 -17.73 -19.62
CA LYS A 411 7.99 -18.66 -18.51
C LYS A 411 7.16 -18.01 -17.41
N LEU A 412 5.86 -17.90 -17.65
CA LEU A 412 4.83 -17.84 -16.62
C LEU A 412 3.79 -18.90 -16.93
#